data_AF-A0A974WT04-F1
#
_entry.id   AF-A0A974WT04-F1
#
_cell.length_a   1.000
_cell.length_b   1.000
_cell.length_c   1.000
_cell.angle_alpha   90.00
_cell.angle_beta   90.00
_cell.angle_gamma   90.00
#
_symmetry.space_group_name_H-M   'P 1'
#
loop_
_entity.id
_entity.type
_entity.pdbx_description
1 polymer ?
#
loop_
_entity_poly.entity_id
_entity_poly.type
_entity_poly.pdbx_seq_one_letter_code
_entity_poly.pdbx_strand_id
1 'polypeptide(L)'
;MTWPPEDSAPDPAPDPAAESAEGQDDEFLAFTGDQASAARLRANLISIAEDHPGTGVEAVVGEVLAGRRPIRDLADDPEFSDVIAVGMDDYRRYLSSLTADERAEMVADAKHTTSPRT
;
A
#
# COMPACT_ATOMS: atom_id res chain seq x y z
N MET A 1 5.25 -47.06 36.29
CA MET A 1 5.98 -47.14 35.01
C MET A 1 5.44 -46.04 34.12
N THR A 2 6.33 -45.14 33.74
CA THR A 2 6.09 -43.84 33.10
C THR A 2 5.88 -44.04 31.60
N TRP A 3 4.72 -43.57 31.09
CA TRP A 3 4.51 -42.80 29.85
C TRP A 3 5.17 -43.22 28.49
N PRO A 4 4.46 -43.10 27.34
CA PRO A 4 5.02 -42.41 26.15
C PRO A 4 4.08 -41.31 25.58
N PRO A 5 4.53 -40.08 25.20
CA PRO A 5 3.70 -39.08 24.53
C PRO A 5 4.25 -38.97 23.13
N GLU A 6 3.87 -39.87 22.25
CA GLU A 6 4.18 -39.69 20.84
C GLU A 6 2.87 -39.62 20.09
N ASP A 7 2.24 -38.45 20.20
CA ASP A 7 1.42 -37.89 19.14
C ASP A 7 1.94 -36.46 18.92
N SER A 8 3.19 -36.36 18.46
CA SER A 8 3.65 -35.16 17.75
C SER A 8 2.97 -35.18 16.40
N ALA A 9 1.76 -34.63 16.33
CA ALA A 9 1.20 -34.20 15.07
C ALA A 9 2.26 -33.32 14.37
N PRO A 10 2.53 -33.54 13.07
CA PRO A 10 3.41 -32.63 12.34
C PRO A 10 2.82 -31.23 12.45
N ASP A 11 3.65 -30.29 12.89
CA ASP A 11 3.38 -28.85 12.85
C ASP A 11 2.76 -28.53 11.47
N PRO A 12 1.56 -27.94 11.40
CA PRO A 12 0.98 -27.59 10.11
C PRO A 12 1.96 -26.64 9.45
N ALA A 13 2.55 -27.08 8.32
CA ALA A 13 3.42 -26.23 7.52
C ALA A 13 2.70 -24.88 7.33
N PRO A 14 3.39 -23.75 7.55
CA PRO A 14 2.77 -22.44 7.41
C PRO A 14 2.11 -22.36 6.05
N ASP A 15 0.86 -21.91 6.02
CA ASP A 15 0.15 -21.66 4.77
C ASP A 15 1.04 -20.75 3.92
N PRO A 16 1.39 -21.13 2.68
CA PRO A 16 2.30 -20.33 1.84
C PRO A 16 1.71 -18.92 1.58
N ALA A 17 0.40 -18.78 1.71
CA ALA A 17 -0.30 -17.50 1.63
C ALA A 17 -0.05 -16.59 2.85
N ALA A 18 0.12 -17.14 4.06
CA ALA A 18 0.43 -16.37 5.26
C ALA A 18 1.88 -15.88 5.22
N GLU A 19 2.84 -16.75 4.89
CA GLU A 19 4.27 -16.41 4.84
C GLU A 19 4.56 -15.36 3.74
N SER A 20 3.83 -15.43 2.63
CA SER A 20 3.91 -14.43 1.54
C SER A 20 3.29 -13.08 1.93
N ALA A 21 2.25 -13.09 2.77
CA ALA A 21 1.62 -11.86 3.25
C ALA A 21 2.53 -11.15 4.28
N GLU A 22 3.16 -11.91 5.18
CA GLU A 22 4.11 -11.40 6.17
C GLU A 22 5.36 -10.80 5.51
N GLY A 23 5.98 -11.50 4.55
CA GLY A 23 7.15 -10.98 3.83
C GLY A 23 6.85 -9.75 2.97
N GLN A 24 5.60 -9.58 2.54
CA GLN A 24 5.16 -8.41 1.81
C GLN A 24 4.87 -7.23 2.73
N ASP A 25 4.20 -7.47 3.87
CA ASP A 25 4.01 -6.44 4.90
C ASP A 25 5.36 -5.92 5.40
N ASP A 26 6.37 -6.78 5.50
CA ASP A 26 7.76 -6.40 5.76
C ASP A 26 8.36 -5.50 4.67
N GLU A 27 8.04 -5.70 3.39
CA GLU A 27 8.53 -4.83 2.31
C GLU A 27 7.86 -3.44 2.34
N PHE A 28 6.55 -3.38 2.52
CA PHE A 28 5.82 -2.12 2.67
C PHE A 28 6.28 -1.35 3.91
N LEU A 29 6.51 -2.05 5.02
CA LEU A 29 7.06 -1.49 6.25
C LEU A 29 8.49 -1.00 6.04
N ALA A 30 9.35 -1.78 5.36
CA ALA A 30 10.71 -1.36 5.05
C ALA A 30 10.77 -0.16 4.08
N PHE A 31 9.81 -0.05 3.17
CA PHE A 31 9.72 1.06 2.23
C PHE A 31 9.24 2.35 2.90
N THR A 32 8.23 2.25 3.77
CA THR A 32 7.59 3.43 4.39
C THR A 32 8.19 3.83 5.74
N GLY A 33 8.80 2.90 6.45
CA GLY A 33 9.41 3.09 7.78
C GLY A 33 8.43 2.99 8.95
N ASP A 34 7.12 2.87 8.70
CA ASP A 34 6.10 2.70 9.75
C ASP A 34 4.86 1.92 9.27
N GLN A 35 4.21 1.22 10.20
CA GLN A 35 3.10 0.32 9.89
C GLN A 35 1.86 1.05 9.33
N ALA A 36 1.59 2.27 9.79
CA ALA A 36 0.41 3.01 9.37
C ALA A 36 0.55 3.48 7.92
N SER A 37 1.73 3.96 7.55
CA SER A 37 2.08 4.32 6.18
C SER A 37 2.13 3.11 5.27
N ALA A 38 2.67 1.97 5.72
CA ALA A 38 2.65 0.71 4.98
C ALA A 38 1.22 0.27 4.62
N ALA A 39 0.33 0.21 5.62
CA ALA A 39 -1.08 -0.13 5.43
C ALA A 39 -1.79 0.87 4.49
N ARG A 40 -1.51 2.16 4.63
CA ARG A 40 -2.09 3.21 3.78
C ARG A 40 -1.60 3.12 2.34
N LEU A 41 -0.31 2.86 2.14
CA LEU A 41 0.26 2.66 0.80
C LEU A 41 -0.38 1.45 0.12
N ARG A 42 -0.50 0.32 0.83
CA ARG A 42 -1.17 -0.88 0.32
C ARG A 42 -2.62 -0.60 -0.09
N ALA A 43 -3.38 0.09 0.78
CA ALA A 43 -4.75 0.48 0.47
C ALA A 43 -4.84 1.39 -0.76
N ASN A 44 -3.95 2.37 -0.88
CA ASN A 44 -3.93 3.27 -2.04
C ASN A 44 -3.61 2.52 -3.34
N LEU A 45 -2.70 1.55 -3.32
CA LEU A 45 -2.41 0.73 -4.50
C LEU A 45 -3.64 -0.07 -4.94
N ILE A 46 -4.38 -0.65 -4.00
CA ILE A 46 -5.63 -1.35 -4.28
C ILE A 46 -6.63 -0.40 -4.96
N SER A 47 -6.85 0.80 -4.39
CA SER A 47 -7.75 1.79 -4.99
C SER A 47 -7.32 2.22 -6.39
N ILE A 48 -6.03 2.43 -6.62
CA ILE A 48 -5.50 2.78 -7.96
C ILE A 48 -5.80 1.66 -8.98
N ALA A 49 -5.63 0.39 -8.59
CA ALA A 49 -5.95 -0.73 -9.47
C ALA A 49 -7.45 -0.82 -9.79
N GLU A 50 -8.31 -0.52 -8.80
CA GLU A 50 -9.77 -0.54 -8.96
C GLU A 50 -10.31 0.64 -9.79
N ASP A 51 -9.72 1.83 -9.64
CA ASP A 51 -10.13 3.06 -10.31
C ASP A 51 -9.70 3.11 -11.79
N HIS A 52 -8.70 2.32 -12.18
CA HIS A 52 -8.12 2.32 -13.53
C HIS A 52 -8.17 0.94 -14.23
N PRO A 53 -9.37 0.33 -14.40
CA PRO A 53 -9.48 -0.98 -15.00
C PRO A 53 -9.04 -0.99 -16.47
N GLY A 54 -8.39 -2.07 -16.91
CA GLY A 54 -7.99 -2.26 -18.31
C GLY A 54 -6.81 -1.39 -18.79
N THR A 55 -6.12 -0.70 -17.87
CA THR A 55 -4.92 0.11 -18.17
C THR A 55 -3.60 -0.67 -18.03
N GLY A 56 -3.64 -1.93 -17.58
CA GLY A 56 -2.45 -2.73 -17.25
C GLY A 56 -1.98 -2.56 -15.80
N VAL A 57 -2.32 -1.44 -15.15
CA VAL A 57 -1.98 -1.14 -13.75
C VAL A 57 -2.50 -2.18 -12.77
N GLU A 58 -3.68 -2.75 -13.01
CA GLU A 58 -4.24 -3.83 -12.18
C GLU A 58 -3.30 -5.04 -12.07
N ALA A 59 -2.62 -5.40 -13.16
CA ALA A 59 -1.71 -6.53 -13.21
C ALA A 59 -0.41 -6.19 -12.47
N VAL A 60 0.15 -5.02 -12.73
CA VAL A 60 1.39 -4.54 -12.10
C VAL A 60 1.22 -4.40 -10.59
N VAL A 61 0.15 -3.74 -10.15
CA VAL A 61 -0.20 -3.62 -8.73
C VAL A 61 -0.47 -5.00 -8.12
N GLY A 62 -1.17 -5.88 -8.84
CA GLY A 62 -1.41 -7.25 -8.40
C GLY A 62 -0.14 -8.08 -8.22
N GLU A 63 0.91 -7.85 -9.03
CA GLU A 63 2.22 -8.49 -8.84
C GLU A 63 2.93 -7.99 -7.58
N VAL A 64 2.86 -6.70 -7.29
CA VAL A 64 3.45 -6.11 -6.07
C VAL A 64 2.69 -6.55 -4.82
N LEU A 65 1.36 -6.51 -4.86
CA LEU A 65 0.49 -7.03 -3.80
C LEU A 65 0.53 -8.57 -3.69
N ALA A 66 1.16 -9.27 -4.62
CA ALA A 66 1.47 -10.69 -4.50
C ALA A 66 2.93 -10.96 -4.12
N GLY A 67 3.77 -9.93 -3.95
CA GLY A 67 5.18 -10.05 -3.59
C GLY A 67 6.03 -10.64 -4.71
N ARG A 68 5.49 -10.68 -5.94
CA ARG A 68 6.18 -11.17 -7.14
C ARG A 68 7.03 -10.09 -7.80
N ARG A 69 6.78 -8.83 -7.46
CA ARG A 69 7.53 -7.66 -7.91
C ARG A 69 7.77 -6.73 -6.72
N PRO A 70 8.96 -6.16 -6.55
CA PRO A 70 9.22 -5.23 -5.46
C PRO A 70 8.49 -3.89 -5.70
N ILE A 71 8.09 -3.23 -4.62
CA ILE A 71 7.36 -1.95 -4.61
C ILE A 71 8.15 -0.87 -5.34
N ARG A 72 9.49 -0.90 -5.24
CA ARG A 72 10.37 0.09 -5.88
C ARG A 72 10.26 0.09 -7.40
N ASP A 73 9.97 -1.05 -8.00
CA ASP A 73 9.86 -1.18 -9.46
C ASP A 73 8.58 -0.54 -10.01
N LEU A 74 7.60 -0.21 -9.17
CA LEU A 74 6.40 0.53 -9.60
C LEU A 74 6.75 1.90 -10.18
N ALA A 75 7.77 2.57 -9.64
CA ALA A 75 8.15 3.91 -10.08
C ALA A 75 8.80 3.90 -11.48
N ASP A 76 9.33 2.77 -11.92
CA ASP A 76 9.93 2.60 -13.24
C ASP A 76 8.96 1.93 -14.24
N ASP A 77 7.79 1.48 -13.76
CA ASP A 77 6.77 0.87 -14.61
C ASP A 77 5.99 1.96 -15.37
N PRO A 78 5.94 1.89 -16.72
CA PRO A 78 5.34 2.95 -17.53
C PRO A 78 3.82 3.04 -17.34
N GLU A 79 3.13 1.90 -17.21
CA GLU A 79 1.68 1.87 -17.03
C GLU A 79 1.28 2.48 -15.69
N PHE A 80 2.01 2.15 -14.63
CA PHE A 80 1.83 2.78 -13.32
C PHE A 80 2.18 4.27 -13.34
N SER A 81 3.31 4.64 -13.95
CA SER A 81 3.78 6.03 -14.01
C SER A 81 2.82 6.95 -14.76
N ASP A 82 2.22 6.48 -15.85
CA ASP A 82 1.26 7.26 -16.63
C ASP A 82 -0.01 7.56 -15.82
N VAL A 83 -0.53 6.58 -15.07
CA VAL A 83 -1.69 6.78 -14.18
C VAL A 83 -1.37 7.78 -13.08
N ILE A 84 -0.20 7.66 -12.44
CA ILE A 84 0.24 8.62 -11.41
C ILE A 84 0.41 10.02 -12.01
N ALA A 85 0.96 10.14 -13.22
CA ALA A 85 1.15 11.43 -13.89
C ALA A 85 -0.18 12.13 -14.17
N VAL A 86 -1.20 11.38 -14.61
CA VAL A 86 -2.57 11.91 -14.79
C VAL A 86 -3.14 12.37 -13.45
N GLY A 87 -3.07 11.53 -12.41
CA GLY A 87 -3.56 11.88 -11.08
C GLY A 87 -2.87 13.12 -10.49
N MET A 88 -1.57 13.29 -10.73
CA MET A 88 -0.81 14.47 -10.31
C MET A 88 -1.24 15.73 -11.06
N ASP A 89 -1.53 15.64 -12.36
CA ASP A 89 -2.04 16.79 -13.10
C ASP A 89 -3.43 17.20 -12.63
N ASP A 90 -4.32 16.24 -12.38
CA ASP A 90 -5.65 16.50 -11.82
C ASP A 90 -5.57 17.10 -10.42
N TYR A 91 -4.69 16.59 -9.56
CA TYR A 91 -4.45 17.18 -8.25
C TYR A 91 -3.91 18.61 -8.35
N ARG A 92 -2.99 18.88 -9.29
CA ARG A 92 -2.47 20.24 -9.53
C ARG A 92 -3.56 21.19 -10.01
N ARG A 93 -4.46 20.72 -10.88
CA ARG A 93 -5.63 21.49 -11.34
C ARG A 93 -6.58 21.79 -10.18
N TYR A 94 -6.90 20.79 -9.36
CA TYR A 94 -7.70 20.94 -8.15
C TYR A 94 -7.10 22.01 -7.24
N LEU A 95 -5.81 21.90 -6.88
CA LEU A 95 -5.15 22.90 -6.05
C LEU A 95 -5.25 24.30 -6.68
N SER A 96 -5.04 24.41 -8.00
CA SER A 96 -5.11 25.69 -8.71
C SER A 96 -6.52 26.29 -8.75
N SER A 97 -7.56 25.47 -8.61
CA SER A 97 -8.95 25.93 -8.50
C SER A 97 -9.32 26.44 -7.10
N LEU A 98 -8.56 26.09 -6.06
CA LEU A 98 -8.85 26.53 -4.69
C LEU A 98 -8.57 28.02 -4.51
N THR A 99 -9.52 28.72 -3.90
CA THR A 99 -9.37 30.08 -3.39
C THR A 99 -8.39 30.13 -2.21
N ALA A 100 -7.99 31.33 -1.81
CA ALA A 100 -7.09 31.52 -0.67
C ALA A 100 -7.68 31.00 0.64
N ASP A 101 -8.98 31.18 0.86
CA ASP A 101 -9.69 30.70 2.05
C ASP A 101 -9.79 29.17 2.05
N GLU A 102 -10.14 28.54 0.93
CA GLU A 102 -10.19 27.07 0.81
C GLU A 102 -8.81 26.43 0.97
N ARG A 103 -7.74 27.08 0.49
CA ARG A 103 -6.37 26.63 0.77
C ARG A 103 -6.02 26.74 2.24
N ALA A 104 -6.44 27.80 2.92
CA ALA A 104 -6.20 27.97 4.35
C ALA A 104 -6.92 26.90 5.17
N GLU A 105 -8.16 26.57 4.81
CA GLU A 105 -8.95 25.50 5.41
C GLU A 105 -8.29 24.13 5.19
N MET A 106 -7.90 23.80 3.95
CA MET A 106 -7.19 22.55 3.65
C MET A 106 -5.89 22.41 4.47
N VAL A 107 -5.12 23.49 4.64
CA VAL A 107 -3.90 23.47 5.46
C VAL A 107 -4.22 23.32 6.95
N ALA A 108 -5.32 23.90 7.44
CA ALA A 108 -5.76 23.75 8.81
C ALA A 108 -6.19 22.30 9.11
N ASP A 109 -6.96 21.70 8.23
CA ASP A 109 -7.40 20.30 8.32
C ASP A 109 -6.23 19.31 8.24
N ALA A 110 -5.25 19.58 7.37
CA ALA A 110 -4.02 18.80 7.30
C ALA A 110 -3.25 18.82 8.63
N LYS A 111 -3.12 19.99 9.27
CA LYS A 111 -2.46 20.12 10.58
C LYS A 111 -3.22 19.40 11.70
N HIS A 112 -4.54 19.38 11.61
CA HIS A 112 -5.40 18.71 12.59
C HIS A 112 -5.32 17.19 12.49
N THR A 113 -5.18 16.66 11.27
CA THR A 113 -5.03 15.21 11.03
C THR A 113 -3.62 14.68 11.29
N THR A 114 -2.57 15.51 11.15
CA THR A 114 -1.18 15.11 11.45
C THR A 114 -0.79 15.28 12.93
N SER A 115 -1.66 15.81 13.77
CA SER A 115 -1.37 15.92 15.21
C SER A 115 -1.59 14.55 15.87
N PRO A 116 -0.55 13.91 16.43
CA PRO A 116 -0.72 12.66 17.16
C PRO A 116 -1.62 12.95 18.36
N ARG A 117 -2.74 12.22 18.42
CA ARG A 117 -3.65 12.21 19.56
C ARG A 117 -2.83 11.76 20.78
N THR A 118 -2.43 12.73 21.60
CA THR A 118 -1.71 12.51 22.88
C THR A 118 -2.67 11.94 23.92
#